data_AF-A0A8H7MH07-F1
#
_entry.id   AF-A0A8H7MH07-F1
#
_cell.length_a   1.000
_cell.length_b   1.000
_cell.length_c   1.000
_cell.angle_alpha   90.00
_cell.angle_beta   90.00
_cell.angle_gamma   90.00
#
_symmetry.space_group_name_H-M   'P 1'
#
loop_
_entity.id
_entity.type
_entity.pdbx_description
1 polymer ?
#
loop_
_entity_poly.entity_id
_entity_poly.type
_entity_poly.pdbx_seq_one_letter_code
_entity_poly.pdbx_strand_id
1 'polypeptide(L)'
;MAVAEDKPAPPSSHVSDPALGPFLASAFDPADYLNATLPALSLGGRAAAKGTSASLADLSSQTQDLLSQLNAQTTRLSAILTQLTDDILRSGGRLAYEVEVLRGETTGLTDVLKDGLKEDMTKFLPGGLSTEAHEHDTASSRRPSETQHDHDTAATEALQDTSQPPPTAPVAAADTTPEYITSLRTLTTVRTRLETVIKVFGEAMHWTIPPSDVSLGSSLISVSAPDPGSDSASLEQRGNEFAAALRSEIADLITADPDQGPAKAEARIQALRDLALLWKGTAEEKARGKFVDGLVKVAEEKQREAHKERERSRARPQRSGSVKEKQAPAKEQGRGGFLENLSRIRGFVE
;
A
#
# COMPACT_ATOMS: atom_id res chain seq x y z
N MET A 1 46.69 -8.30 8.51
CA MET A 1 45.86 -9.04 7.53
C MET A 1 45.03 -8.01 6.79
N ALA A 2 44.98 -8.07 5.45
CA ALA A 2 44.09 -7.23 4.68
C ALA A 2 42.66 -7.76 4.84
N VAL A 3 41.70 -6.85 5.06
CA VAL A 3 40.27 -7.20 5.02
C VAL A 3 39.90 -7.30 3.55
N ALA A 4 39.45 -8.47 3.11
CA ALA A 4 38.96 -8.64 1.75
C ALA A 4 37.62 -7.89 1.62
N GLU A 5 37.53 -6.95 0.68
CA GLU A 5 36.26 -6.35 0.30
C GLU A 5 35.39 -7.43 -0.34
N ASP A 6 34.21 -7.65 0.25
CA ASP A 6 33.23 -8.61 -0.25
C ASP A 6 32.63 -8.07 -1.56
N LYS A 7 33.14 -8.56 -2.69
CA LYS A 7 32.75 -8.10 -4.02
C LYS A 7 31.52 -8.89 -4.49
N PRO A 8 30.31 -8.31 -4.50
CA PRO A 8 29.14 -9.01 -5.02
C PRO A 8 29.33 -9.35 -6.50
N ALA A 9 28.93 -10.56 -6.88
CA ALA A 9 28.91 -10.98 -8.28
C ALA A 9 27.97 -10.08 -9.10
N PRO A 10 28.29 -9.75 -10.36
CA PRO A 10 27.48 -8.83 -11.15
C PRO A 10 26.09 -9.43 -11.41
N PRO A 11 24.99 -8.68 -11.16
CA PRO A 11 23.62 -9.19 -11.27
C PRO A 11 23.18 -9.44 -12.73
N SER A 12 23.89 -8.90 -13.71
CA SER A 12 23.69 -9.18 -15.14
C SER A 12 24.95 -8.89 -15.96
N SER A 13 25.07 -9.53 -17.12
CA SER A 13 26.16 -9.35 -18.08
C SER A 13 26.32 -7.89 -18.55
N HIS A 14 25.20 -7.17 -18.66
CA HIS A 14 25.13 -5.77 -19.09
C HIS A 14 25.71 -4.78 -18.05
N VAL A 15 25.82 -5.22 -16.80
CA VAL A 15 26.21 -4.41 -15.64
C VAL A 15 27.60 -4.83 -15.10
N SER A 16 28.26 -5.78 -15.77
CA SER A 16 29.58 -6.32 -15.38
C SER A 16 30.78 -5.38 -15.66
N ASP A 17 30.56 -4.18 -16.18
CA ASP A 17 31.60 -3.19 -16.44
C ASP A 17 32.15 -2.64 -15.10
N PRO A 18 33.46 -2.78 -14.80
CA PRO A 18 34.03 -2.29 -13.54
C PRO A 18 33.88 -0.79 -13.34
N ALA A 19 33.74 0.00 -14.41
CA ALA A 19 33.49 1.44 -14.31
C ALA A 19 32.08 1.78 -13.81
N LEU A 20 31.13 0.83 -13.86
CA LEU A 20 29.79 1.00 -13.30
C LEU A 20 29.74 0.66 -11.79
N GLY A 21 30.75 -0.03 -11.25
CA GLY A 21 30.80 -0.47 -9.85
C GLY A 21 30.37 0.57 -8.81
N PRO A 22 30.88 1.82 -8.85
CA PRO A 22 30.47 2.88 -7.92
C PRO A 22 28.98 3.23 -8.00
N PHE A 23 28.42 3.28 -9.21
CA PHE A 23 27.03 3.68 -9.48
C PHE A 23 25.99 2.62 -9.09
N LEU A 24 26.44 1.40 -8.81
CA LEU A 24 25.58 0.27 -8.42
C LEU A 24 25.44 0.13 -6.90
N ALA A 25 26.20 0.91 -6.13
CA ALA A 25 26.08 0.92 -4.67
C ALA A 25 24.76 1.60 -4.25
N SER A 26 24.04 0.98 -3.32
CA SER A 26 22.76 1.52 -2.79
C SER A 26 22.90 2.84 -2.03
N ALA A 27 24.13 3.25 -1.69
CA ALA A 27 24.47 4.49 -1.03
C ALA A 27 25.39 5.39 -1.89
N PHE A 28 25.25 5.34 -3.21
CA PHE A 28 26.00 6.20 -4.13
C PHE A 28 25.64 7.69 -3.91
N ASP A 29 26.63 8.49 -3.56
CA ASP A 29 26.55 9.96 -3.60
C ASP A 29 27.38 10.52 -4.77
N PRO A 30 26.78 11.28 -5.70
CA PRO A 30 27.53 11.91 -6.79
C PRO A 30 28.55 12.95 -6.32
N ALA A 31 28.35 13.62 -5.17
CA ALA A 31 29.30 14.61 -4.69
C ALA A 31 30.59 13.94 -4.18
N ASP A 32 30.47 12.95 -3.31
CA ASP A 32 31.61 12.14 -2.84
C ASP A 32 32.31 11.40 -3.98
N TYR A 33 31.58 10.90 -4.98
CA TYR A 33 32.18 10.30 -6.18
C TYR A 33 33.07 11.29 -6.96
N LEU A 34 32.59 12.51 -7.20
CA LEU A 34 33.39 13.54 -7.88
C LEU A 34 34.56 14.03 -7.02
N ASN A 35 34.37 14.17 -5.70
CA ASN A 35 35.44 14.53 -4.76
C ASN A 35 36.53 13.45 -4.62
N ALA A 36 36.18 12.17 -4.85
CA ALA A 36 37.13 11.05 -4.83
C ALA A 36 37.84 10.83 -6.18
N THR A 37 37.20 11.18 -7.31
CA THR A 37 37.75 10.97 -8.66
C THR A 37 38.53 12.17 -9.20
N LEU A 38 38.20 13.40 -8.80
CA LEU A 38 38.89 14.61 -9.24
C LEU A 38 40.05 14.99 -8.30
N PRO A 39 41.22 15.40 -8.82
CA PRO A 39 42.32 15.89 -8.00
C PRO A 39 41.98 17.22 -7.30
N ALA A 40 42.64 17.50 -6.17
CA ALA A 40 42.45 18.78 -5.49
C ALA A 40 43.07 19.94 -6.31
N LEU A 41 42.38 21.08 -6.38
CA LEU A 41 42.87 22.25 -7.13
C LEU A 41 44.05 22.92 -6.41
N SER A 42 45.16 23.14 -7.13
CA SER A 42 46.34 23.85 -6.60
C SER A 42 46.17 25.38 -6.63
N LEU A 43 45.27 25.92 -5.78
CA LEU A 43 45.13 27.37 -5.58
C LEU A 43 46.17 27.91 -4.58
N GLY A 44 47.39 28.17 -5.06
CA GLY A 44 48.31 29.11 -4.41
C GLY A 44 48.91 28.69 -3.06
N GLY A 45 50.04 27.98 -3.10
CA GLY A 45 51.12 28.14 -2.12
C GLY A 45 51.01 27.45 -0.75
N ARG A 46 49.83 27.09 -0.22
CA ARG A 46 49.72 26.40 1.09
C ARG A 46 48.61 25.34 1.19
N ALA A 47 48.69 24.29 0.37
CA ALA A 47 47.87 23.09 0.54
C ALA A 47 48.54 21.77 0.07
N ALA A 48 49.87 21.67 0.16
CA ALA A 48 50.60 20.43 -0.13
C ALA A 48 50.49 19.41 1.02
N ALA A 49 49.27 18.91 1.27
CA ALA A 49 48.96 17.93 2.33
C ALA A 49 48.32 16.64 1.80
N LYS A 50 48.42 16.40 0.48
CA LYS A 50 48.29 15.12 -0.24
C LYS A 50 48.83 15.36 -1.66
N GLY A 51 49.61 14.43 -2.20
CA GLY A 51 50.42 14.63 -3.43
C GLY A 51 49.65 14.63 -4.76
N THR A 52 48.44 15.18 -4.78
CA THR A 52 47.49 15.12 -5.91
C THR A 52 46.92 16.49 -6.27
N SER A 53 47.69 17.56 -6.08
CA SER A 53 47.27 18.92 -6.43
C SER A 53 47.47 19.21 -7.93
N ALA A 54 46.40 19.20 -8.72
CA ALA A 54 46.44 19.43 -10.17
C ALA A 54 46.29 20.91 -10.55
N SER A 55 46.67 21.27 -11.77
CA SER A 55 46.36 22.60 -12.33
C SER A 55 44.91 22.67 -12.81
N LEU A 56 44.38 23.90 -12.96
CA LEU A 56 43.03 24.12 -13.48
C LEU A 56 42.85 23.54 -14.90
N ALA A 57 43.90 23.59 -15.73
CA ALA A 57 43.86 23.09 -17.10
C ALA A 57 43.77 21.55 -17.14
N ASP A 58 44.58 20.87 -16.32
CA ASP A 58 44.59 19.42 -16.23
C ASP A 58 43.24 18.90 -15.69
N LEU A 59 42.71 19.55 -14.64
CA LEU A 59 41.41 19.20 -14.08
C LEU A 59 40.27 19.45 -15.06
N SER A 60 40.34 20.51 -15.87
CA SER A 60 39.37 20.75 -16.95
C SER A 60 39.38 19.63 -17.99
N SER A 61 40.56 19.19 -18.44
CA SER A 61 40.68 18.07 -19.39
C SER A 61 40.13 16.78 -18.78
N GLN A 62 40.58 16.43 -17.57
CA GLN A 62 40.16 15.20 -16.89
C GLN A 62 38.64 15.17 -16.62
N THR A 63 38.04 16.32 -16.31
CA THR A 63 36.58 16.44 -16.14
C THR A 63 35.84 16.28 -17.47
N GLN A 64 36.38 16.80 -18.57
CA GLN A 64 35.80 16.62 -19.92
C GLN A 64 35.88 15.16 -20.38
N ASP A 65 37.01 14.49 -20.15
CA ASP A 65 37.19 13.07 -20.46
C ASP A 65 36.22 12.19 -19.66
N LEU A 66 36.11 12.44 -18.35
CA LEU A 66 35.16 11.74 -17.47
C LEU A 66 33.70 11.99 -17.88
N LEU A 67 33.33 13.23 -18.22
CA LEU A 67 31.99 13.56 -18.69
C LEU A 67 31.67 12.86 -20.03
N SER A 68 32.64 12.80 -20.95
CA SER A 68 32.52 12.07 -22.21
C SER A 68 32.30 10.57 -21.98
N GLN A 69 33.07 9.97 -21.07
CA GLN A 69 32.91 8.57 -20.66
C GLN A 69 31.52 8.30 -20.06
N LEU A 70 31.06 9.12 -19.12
CA LEU A 70 29.74 8.98 -18.50
C LEU A 70 28.60 9.15 -19.52
N ASN A 71 28.73 10.08 -20.47
CA ASN A 71 27.74 10.28 -21.52
C ASN A 71 27.65 9.06 -22.47
N ALA A 72 28.81 8.48 -22.84
CA ALA A 72 28.86 7.27 -23.65
C ALA A 72 28.26 6.05 -22.90
N GLN A 73 28.57 5.89 -21.61
CA GLN A 73 27.97 4.86 -20.76
C GLN A 73 26.47 5.03 -20.60
N THR A 74 25.99 6.25 -20.36
CA THR A 74 24.55 6.58 -20.24
C THR A 74 23.80 6.25 -21.53
N THR A 75 24.35 6.63 -22.68
CA THR A 75 23.76 6.31 -24.00
C THR A 75 23.68 4.79 -24.21
N ARG A 76 24.75 4.06 -23.89
CA ARG A 76 24.81 2.59 -23.99
C ARG A 76 23.81 1.90 -23.06
N LEU A 77 23.74 2.33 -21.80
CA LEU A 77 22.80 1.79 -20.80
C LEU A 77 21.35 2.07 -21.18
N SER A 78 21.05 3.27 -21.70
CA SER A 78 19.72 3.60 -22.21
C SER A 78 19.32 2.73 -23.39
N ALA A 79 20.22 2.46 -24.34
CA ALA A 79 19.94 1.58 -25.47
C ALA A 79 19.69 0.12 -25.01
N ILE A 80 20.48 -0.37 -24.05
CA ILE A 80 20.31 -1.70 -23.44
C ILE A 80 18.98 -1.79 -22.69
N LEU A 81 18.58 -0.76 -21.94
CA LEU A 81 17.32 -0.71 -21.22
C LEU A 81 16.12 -0.76 -22.19
N THR A 82 16.17 -0.01 -23.29
CA THR A 82 15.15 -0.08 -24.34
C THR A 82 15.07 -1.49 -24.94
N GLN A 83 16.20 -2.12 -25.24
CA GLN A 83 16.23 -3.49 -25.76
C GLN A 83 15.61 -4.50 -24.78
N LEU A 84 16.02 -4.46 -23.50
CA LEU A 84 15.46 -5.33 -22.45
C LEU A 84 13.95 -5.11 -22.27
N THR A 85 13.48 -3.87 -22.42
CA THR A 85 12.05 -3.55 -22.36
C THR A 85 11.27 -4.17 -23.53
N ASP A 86 11.81 -4.09 -24.76
CA ASP A 86 11.21 -4.73 -25.94
C ASP A 86 11.24 -6.26 -25.82
N ASP A 87 12.36 -6.85 -25.38
CA ASP A 87 12.49 -8.29 -25.14
C ASP A 87 11.50 -8.79 -24.06
N ILE A 88 11.22 -7.99 -23.01
CA ILE A 88 10.18 -8.30 -22.00
C ILE A 88 8.78 -8.22 -22.61
N LEU A 89 8.44 -7.16 -23.34
CA LEU A 89 7.12 -7.03 -23.98
C LEU A 89 6.87 -8.16 -25.00
N ARG A 90 7.90 -8.51 -25.79
CA ARG A 90 7.85 -9.55 -26.80
C ARG A 90 7.79 -10.96 -26.21
N SER A 91 8.55 -11.23 -25.15
CA SER A 91 8.51 -12.52 -24.44
C SER A 91 7.20 -12.70 -23.66
N GLY A 92 6.60 -11.63 -23.11
CA GLY A 92 5.31 -11.68 -22.45
C GLY A 92 4.18 -12.24 -23.34
N GLY A 93 4.11 -11.81 -24.61
CA GLY A 93 3.13 -12.34 -25.57
C GLY A 93 3.33 -13.83 -25.90
N ARG A 94 4.60 -14.27 -26.00
CA ARG A 94 4.93 -15.69 -26.21
C ARG A 94 4.60 -16.54 -24.97
N LEU A 95 4.95 -16.05 -23.78
CA LEU A 95 4.69 -16.74 -22.52
C LEU A 95 3.19 -16.88 -22.26
N ALA A 96 2.38 -15.87 -22.61
CA ALA A 96 0.91 -15.96 -22.54
C ALA A 96 0.34 -17.08 -23.43
N TYR A 97 0.89 -17.26 -24.64
CA TYR A 97 0.51 -18.38 -25.51
C TYR A 97 0.94 -19.73 -24.92
N GLU A 98 2.18 -19.86 -24.46
CA GLU A 98 2.69 -21.11 -23.85
C GLU A 98 1.89 -21.49 -22.58
N VAL A 99 1.47 -20.51 -21.77
CA VAL A 99 0.59 -20.73 -20.60
C VAL A 99 -0.81 -21.19 -21.01
N GLU A 100 -1.44 -20.59 -22.03
CA GLU A 100 -2.79 -20.99 -22.45
C GLU A 100 -2.78 -22.35 -23.16
N VAL A 101 -1.71 -22.70 -23.89
CA VAL A 101 -1.49 -24.06 -24.42
C VAL A 101 -1.35 -25.06 -23.26
N LEU A 102 -0.48 -24.80 -22.28
CA LEU A 102 -0.29 -25.69 -21.13
C LEU A 102 -1.59 -25.87 -20.32
N ARG A 103 -2.38 -24.80 -20.19
CA ARG A 103 -3.71 -24.84 -19.56
C ARG A 103 -4.70 -25.69 -20.37
N GLY A 104 -4.70 -25.56 -21.69
CA GLY A 104 -5.50 -26.38 -22.60
C GLY A 104 -5.14 -27.87 -22.49
N GLU A 105 -3.84 -28.20 -22.53
CA GLU A 105 -3.33 -29.56 -22.35
C GLU A 105 -3.66 -30.13 -20.96
N THR A 106 -3.51 -29.32 -19.90
CA THR A 106 -3.86 -29.73 -18.53
C THR A 106 -5.36 -29.98 -18.37
N THR A 107 -6.20 -29.16 -19.01
CA THR A 107 -7.66 -29.35 -19.02
C THR A 107 -8.03 -30.61 -19.80
N GLY A 108 -7.47 -30.80 -21.00
CA GLY A 108 -7.68 -32.01 -21.80
C GLY A 108 -7.22 -33.29 -21.10
N LEU A 109 -6.07 -33.26 -20.40
CA LEU A 109 -5.61 -34.36 -19.56
C LEU A 109 -6.58 -34.64 -18.40
N THR A 110 -7.14 -33.59 -17.79
CA THR A 110 -8.12 -33.71 -16.71
C THR A 110 -9.42 -34.36 -17.22
N ASP A 111 -9.92 -33.94 -18.37
CA ASP A 111 -11.13 -34.50 -18.98
C ASP A 111 -10.92 -35.96 -19.43
N VAL A 112 -9.76 -36.28 -20.02
CA VAL A 112 -9.38 -37.66 -20.36
C VAL A 112 -9.29 -38.52 -19.10
N LEU A 113 -8.71 -38.04 -18.00
CA LEU A 113 -8.61 -38.82 -16.76
C LEU A 113 -9.97 -39.01 -16.06
N LYS A 114 -10.78 -37.95 -16.03
CA LYS A 114 -12.02 -37.86 -15.23
C LYS A 114 -13.23 -38.48 -15.93
N ASP A 115 -13.35 -38.31 -17.25
CA ASP A 115 -14.54 -38.70 -18.00
C ASP A 115 -14.23 -39.83 -19.00
N GLY A 116 -13.07 -39.82 -19.66
CA GLY A 116 -12.66 -40.91 -20.57
C GLY A 116 -12.18 -42.18 -19.85
N LEU A 117 -11.12 -42.05 -19.05
CA LEU A 117 -10.40 -43.17 -18.44
C LEU A 117 -11.08 -43.68 -17.15
N LYS A 118 -11.99 -42.91 -16.56
CA LYS A 118 -12.71 -43.27 -15.34
C LYS A 118 -13.57 -44.53 -15.53
N GLU A 119 -14.29 -44.64 -16.64
CA GLU A 119 -15.09 -45.84 -16.91
C GLU A 119 -14.21 -47.08 -17.03
N ASP A 120 -13.09 -47.00 -17.75
CA ASP A 120 -12.14 -48.10 -17.87
C ASP A 120 -11.47 -48.43 -16.52
N MET A 121 -11.09 -47.41 -15.74
CA MET A 121 -10.54 -47.58 -14.40
C MET A 121 -11.54 -48.26 -13.45
N THR A 122 -12.84 -48.00 -13.56
CA THR A 122 -13.86 -48.74 -12.80
C THR A 122 -14.00 -50.21 -13.21
N LYS A 123 -13.68 -50.58 -14.46
CA LYS A 123 -13.61 -51.99 -14.90
C LYS A 123 -12.41 -52.71 -14.29
N PHE A 124 -11.28 -52.02 -14.10
CA PHE A 124 -10.09 -52.57 -13.44
C PHE A 124 -10.17 -52.54 -11.90
N LEU A 125 -10.95 -51.64 -11.31
CA LEU A 125 -11.16 -51.50 -9.87
C LEU A 125 -12.65 -51.39 -9.52
N PRO A 126 -13.43 -52.50 -9.53
CA PRO A 126 -14.89 -52.47 -9.33
C PRO A 126 -15.39 -51.97 -7.95
N GLY A 127 -14.48 -51.78 -6.98
CA GLY A 127 -14.77 -51.24 -5.66
C GLY A 127 -13.89 -50.05 -5.24
N GLY A 128 -13.06 -49.52 -6.15
CA GLY A 128 -12.07 -48.48 -5.84
C GLY A 128 -10.90 -48.95 -4.96
N LEU A 129 -9.91 -48.08 -4.76
CA LEU A 129 -8.86 -48.27 -3.76
C LEU A 129 -9.31 -47.65 -2.44
N SER A 130 -9.67 -48.48 -1.48
CA SER A 130 -9.94 -48.03 -0.10
C SER A 130 -8.63 -47.63 0.57
N THR A 131 -8.28 -46.36 0.45
CA THR A 131 -7.30 -45.74 1.35
C THR A 131 -8.03 -45.34 2.62
N GLU A 132 -7.78 -46.08 3.71
CA GLU A 132 -8.34 -45.77 5.02
C GLU A 132 -7.76 -44.45 5.56
N ALA A 133 -8.42 -43.34 5.25
CA ALA A 133 -8.29 -42.09 5.98
C ALA A 133 -9.53 -41.94 6.87
N HIS A 134 -9.32 -41.95 8.19
CA HIS A 134 -10.40 -41.84 9.17
C HIS A 134 -11.17 -40.52 9.06
N GLU A 135 -12.36 -40.55 8.46
CA GLU A 135 -13.43 -39.60 8.78
C GLU A 135 -14.20 -40.13 9.99
N HIS A 136 -14.06 -39.46 11.12
CA HIS A 136 -14.69 -39.85 12.38
C HIS A 136 -15.66 -38.75 12.84
N ASP A 137 -16.87 -38.75 12.29
CA ASP A 137 -17.97 -37.90 12.80
C ASP A 137 -19.07 -38.79 13.39
N THR A 138 -19.29 -38.66 14.70
CA THR A 138 -20.02 -39.64 15.51
C THR A 138 -21.47 -39.24 15.73
N ALA A 139 -22.38 -39.86 14.96
CA ALA A 139 -23.77 -40.01 15.35
C ALA A 139 -23.89 -41.09 16.46
N SER A 140 -24.81 -41.04 17.44
CA SER A 140 -25.87 -40.06 17.72
C SER A 140 -26.24 -40.08 19.21
N SER A 141 -26.91 -39.04 19.70
CA SER A 141 -27.33 -38.89 21.10
C SER A 141 -28.78 -39.30 21.34
N ARG A 142 -29.01 -40.20 22.34
CA ARG A 142 -30.22 -40.39 23.19
C ARG A 142 -31.60 -40.57 22.48
N ARG A 143 -32.46 -41.54 22.80
CA ARG A 143 -33.15 -41.87 24.10
C ARG A 143 -34.28 -42.92 23.78
N PRO A 144 -35.08 -43.49 24.72
CA PRO A 144 -34.88 -44.10 26.07
C PRO A 144 -34.81 -45.67 25.97
N SER A 145 -34.73 -46.52 27.02
CA SER A 145 -35.49 -46.63 28.28
C SER A 145 -34.82 -47.58 29.32
N GLU A 146 -35.43 -47.67 30.52
CA GLU A 146 -35.05 -48.39 31.76
C GLU A 146 -34.62 -49.88 31.57
N THR A 147 -33.92 -50.59 32.47
CA THR A 147 -34.21 -50.76 33.93
C THR A 147 -33.08 -51.54 34.66
N GLN A 148 -32.61 -51.08 35.85
CA GLN A 148 -32.00 -51.87 36.99
C GLN A 148 -30.75 -52.78 36.71
N HIS A 149 -29.94 -53.29 37.64
CA HIS A 149 -29.58 -53.06 39.07
C HIS A 149 -28.23 -53.82 39.31
N ASP A 150 -27.34 -53.58 40.30
CA ASP A 150 -26.97 -52.43 41.16
C ASP A 150 -25.68 -52.77 41.96
N HIS A 151 -25.05 -51.78 42.63
CA HIS A 151 -23.97 -51.90 43.66
C HIS A 151 -22.55 -52.42 43.24
N ASP A 152 -21.42 -52.00 43.85
CA ASP A 152 -21.25 -51.19 45.07
C ASP A 152 -19.98 -50.30 45.22
N THR A 153 -20.14 -49.23 45.99
CA THR A 153 -19.20 -48.43 46.83
C THR A 153 -17.84 -47.86 46.38
N ALA A 154 -17.58 -46.65 46.91
CA ALA A 154 -16.32 -45.89 46.89
C ALA A 154 -15.86 -45.55 48.34
N ALA A 155 -14.89 -44.60 48.47
CA ALA A 155 -14.18 -44.14 49.70
C ALA A 155 -12.97 -45.04 50.09
N THR A 156 -11.87 -44.55 50.67
CA THR A 156 -11.74 -43.46 51.68
C THR A 156 -10.48 -42.58 51.52
N GLU A 157 -10.38 -41.54 52.35
CA GLU A 157 -9.43 -40.40 52.36
C GLU A 157 -8.01 -40.70 52.92
N ALA A 158 -7.02 -39.80 52.67
CA ALA A 158 -6.32 -39.01 53.72
C ALA A 158 -4.93 -38.38 53.33
N LEU A 159 -4.89 -37.03 53.32
CA LEU A 159 -3.91 -36.10 53.96
C LEU A 159 -2.37 -36.05 53.68
N GLN A 160 -1.82 -34.83 53.93
CA GLN A 160 -0.41 -34.37 54.09
C GLN A 160 0.45 -34.12 52.84
N ASP A 161 1.44 -33.19 52.83
CA ASP A 161 1.64 -31.87 53.48
C ASP A 161 2.75 -31.11 52.71
N THR A 162 2.93 -29.81 52.98
CA THR A 162 3.79 -28.80 52.35
C THR A 162 5.30 -29.07 52.28
N SER A 163 5.90 -28.70 51.13
CA SER A 163 7.33 -28.28 50.96
C SER A 163 7.57 -27.63 49.58
N GLN A 164 8.44 -26.62 49.50
CA GLN A 164 8.71 -25.69 48.36
C GLN A 164 10.18 -25.16 48.49
N PRO A 165 10.94 -24.59 47.49
CA PRO A 165 10.78 -24.37 46.02
C PRO A 165 11.95 -24.98 45.16
N PRO A 166 12.56 -24.29 44.15
CA PRO A 166 12.47 -24.44 42.66
C PRO A 166 13.71 -25.17 42.04
N PRO A 167 13.99 -25.24 40.69
CA PRO A 167 13.37 -24.66 39.48
C PRO A 167 12.91 -25.72 38.43
N THR A 168 12.34 -25.43 37.26
CA THR A 168 12.97 -24.94 36.00
C THR A 168 11.88 -24.67 34.93
N ALA A 169 12.23 -23.97 33.85
CA ALA A 169 11.37 -23.51 32.74
C ALA A 169 10.33 -24.52 32.17
N PRO A 170 9.21 -24.03 31.58
CA PRO A 170 8.27 -24.89 30.86
C PRO A 170 8.93 -25.51 29.64
N VAL A 171 9.01 -26.85 29.62
CA VAL A 171 9.60 -27.60 28.51
C VAL A 171 8.68 -27.53 27.29
N ALA A 172 9.27 -27.22 26.14
CA ALA A 172 8.56 -27.16 24.87
C ALA A 172 7.91 -28.50 24.51
N ALA A 173 6.65 -28.47 24.11
CA ALA A 173 5.99 -29.59 23.45
C ALA A 173 6.52 -29.73 22.01
N ALA A 174 7.66 -30.41 21.87
CA ALA A 174 8.28 -30.69 20.58
C ALA A 174 7.64 -31.92 19.90
N ASP A 175 7.09 -31.67 18.72
CA ASP A 175 7.28 -32.48 17.51
C ASP A 175 6.86 -33.96 17.53
N THR A 176 5.54 -34.19 17.46
CA THR A 176 4.96 -35.38 16.81
C THR A 176 4.23 -35.06 15.50
N THR A 177 4.21 -33.80 15.05
CA THR A 177 3.59 -33.42 13.77
C THR A 177 4.58 -33.57 12.61
N PRO A 178 4.27 -34.35 11.57
CA PRO A 178 5.14 -34.53 10.41
C PRO A 178 5.53 -33.21 9.72
N GLU A 179 6.73 -33.18 9.14
CA GLU A 179 7.33 -32.01 8.48
C GLU A 179 6.43 -31.38 7.40
N TYR A 180 5.66 -32.21 6.67
CA TYR A 180 4.69 -31.72 5.69
C TYR A 180 3.52 -30.95 6.33
N ILE A 181 3.10 -31.27 7.56
CA ILE A 181 2.07 -30.51 8.29
C ILE A 181 2.64 -29.16 8.74
N THR A 182 3.89 -29.13 9.20
CA THR A 182 4.59 -27.88 9.51
C THR A 182 4.75 -27.00 8.27
N SER A 183 5.15 -27.58 7.14
CA SER A 183 5.22 -26.90 5.84
C SER A 183 3.85 -26.41 5.35
N LEU A 184 2.78 -27.18 5.56
CA LEU A 184 1.43 -26.75 5.21
C LEU A 184 0.97 -25.57 6.08
N ARG A 185 1.24 -25.59 7.39
CA ARG A 185 0.95 -24.49 8.32
C ARG A 185 1.74 -23.22 7.99
N THR A 186 3.02 -23.33 7.64
CA THR A 186 3.82 -22.17 7.21
C THR A 186 3.30 -21.63 5.87
N LEU A 187 2.99 -22.48 4.89
CA LEU A 187 2.37 -22.05 3.62
C LEU A 187 0.99 -21.40 3.84
N THR A 188 0.13 -21.90 4.73
CA THR A 188 -1.13 -21.23 5.09
C THR A 188 -0.90 -19.87 5.74
N THR A 189 0.13 -19.75 6.59
CA THR A 189 0.52 -18.50 7.25
C THR A 189 1.10 -17.49 6.24
N VAL A 190 1.89 -17.95 5.27
CA VAL A 190 2.44 -17.14 4.18
C VAL A 190 1.31 -16.69 3.25
N ARG A 191 0.39 -17.60 2.87
CA ARG A 191 -0.78 -17.26 2.06
C ARG A 191 -1.65 -16.18 2.70
N THR A 192 -2.04 -16.34 3.98
CA THR A 192 -2.87 -15.34 4.68
C THR A 192 -2.17 -14.00 4.84
N ARG A 193 -0.83 -14.00 5.05
CA ARG A 193 -0.01 -12.77 5.02
C ARG A 193 0.02 -12.14 3.63
N LEU A 194 0.21 -12.91 2.56
CA LEU A 194 0.22 -12.40 1.19
C LEU A 194 -1.15 -11.85 0.78
N GLU A 195 -2.25 -12.52 1.12
CA GLU A 195 -3.61 -12.01 0.91
C GLU A 195 -3.84 -10.68 1.65
N THR A 196 -3.31 -10.55 2.88
CA THR A 196 -3.34 -9.29 3.64
C THR A 196 -2.52 -8.19 2.96
N VAL A 197 -1.30 -8.50 2.50
CA VAL A 197 -0.44 -7.56 1.77
C VAL A 197 -1.08 -7.13 0.46
N ILE A 198 -1.65 -8.05 -0.33
CA ILE A 198 -2.37 -7.75 -1.57
C ILE A 198 -3.56 -6.83 -1.30
N LYS A 199 -4.34 -7.08 -0.24
CA LYS A 199 -5.44 -6.21 0.15
C LYS A 199 -4.96 -4.81 0.52
N VAL A 200 -3.96 -4.71 1.39
CA VAL A 200 -3.40 -3.42 1.85
C VAL A 200 -2.78 -2.63 0.70
N PHE A 201 -2.01 -3.27 -0.18
CA PHE A 201 -1.47 -2.63 -1.39
C PHE A 201 -2.55 -2.30 -2.42
N GLY A 202 -3.61 -3.09 -2.53
CA GLY A 202 -4.76 -2.80 -3.41
C GLY A 202 -5.54 -1.56 -2.95
N GLU A 203 -5.86 -1.48 -1.65
CA GLU A 203 -6.45 -0.29 -1.02
C GLU A 203 -5.51 0.92 -1.17
N ALA A 204 -4.20 0.72 -1.03
CA ALA A 204 -3.21 1.75 -1.20
C ALA A 204 -3.13 2.30 -2.64
N MET A 205 -3.12 1.42 -3.64
CA MET A 205 -3.15 1.78 -5.07
C MET A 205 -4.46 2.46 -5.49
N HIS A 206 -5.57 2.14 -4.83
CA HIS A 206 -6.84 2.81 -5.06
C HIS A 206 -6.84 4.25 -4.49
N TRP A 207 -6.07 4.51 -3.44
CA TRP A 207 -5.86 5.86 -2.91
C TRP A 207 -4.89 6.66 -3.79
N THR A 208 -5.46 7.19 -4.88
CA THR A 208 -4.81 8.17 -5.76
C THR A 208 -4.87 9.58 -5.14
N ILE A 209 -3.86 10.39 -5.42
CA ILE A 209 -3.77 11.80 -5.03
C ILE A 209 -3.50 12.60 -6.30
N PRO A 210 -4.14 13.77 -6.50
CA PRO A 210 -3.87 14.59 -7.67
C PRO A 210 -2.39 14.99 -7.70
N PRO A 211 -1.71 14.94 -8.87
CA PRO A 211 -0.28 15.25 -8.96
C PRO A 211 0.05 16.66 -8.47
N SER A 212 -0.92 17.57 -8.54
CA SER A 212 -0.91 18.93 -8.00
C SER A 212 -0.62 18.99 -6.49
N ASP A 213 -1.12 18.06 -5.68
CA ASP A 213 -0.87 18.02 -4.22
C ASP A 213 0.51 17.44 -3.87
N VAL A 214 1.05 16.54 -4.70
CA VAL A 214 2.43 16.02 -4.58
C VAL A 214 3.43 17.09 -5.04
N SER A 215 3.06 17.90 -6.04
CA SER A 215 3.94 18.88 -6.70
C SER A 215 4.12 20.21 -5.96
N LEU A 216 3.57 20.37 -4.75
CA LEU A 216 3.67 21.60 -3.94
C LEU A 216 5.10 21.97 -3.49
N GLY A 217 6.12 21.16 -3.84
CA GLY A 217 7.54 21.48 -3.70
C GLY A 217 8.28 21.78 -5.02
N SER A 218 7.63 21.62 -6.18
CA SER A 218 8.29 21.61 -7.50
C SER A 218 7.87 22.76 -8.45
N SER A 219 7.06 23.70 -7.99
CA SER A 219 6.51 24.81 -8.81
C SER A 219 7.53 25.90 -9.21
N LEU A 220 8.83 25.59 -9.28
CA LEU A 220 9.90 26.55 -9.62
C LEU A 220 10.85 26.08 -10.74
N ILE A 221 10.63 24.90 -11.35
CA ILE A 221 11.37 24.48 -12.56
C ILE A 221 10.39 24.41 -13.73
N SER A 222 10.05 25.58 -14.27
CA SER A 222 9.48 25.70 -15.61
C SER A 222 10.59 25.54 -16.65
N VAL A 223 11.00 24.30 -16.90
CA VAL A 223 11.65 23.92 -18.15
C VAL A 223 10.58 23.25 -19.01
N SER A 224 10.43 23.69 -20.26
CA SER A 224 9.37 23.27 -21.17
C SER A 224 9.39 21.76 -21.46
N ALA A 225 8.72 20.98 -20.62
CA ALA A 225 8.33 19.61 -20.94
C ALA A 225 7.18 19.63 -21.97
N PRO A 226 7.17 18.71 -22.94
CA PRO A 226 6.05 18.61 -23.89
C PRO A 226 4.75 18.31 -23.15
N ASP A 227 3.65 18.86 -23.68
CA ASP A 227 2.32 18.90 -23.09
C ASP A 227 1.88 17.48 -22.60
N PRO A 228 1.77 17.24 -21.28
CA PRO A 228 1.39 15.93 -20.77
C PRO A 228 -0.09 15.72 -21.04
N GLY A 229 -0.38 14.98 -22.12
CA GLY A 229 -1.72 14.82 -22.68
C GLY A 229 -2.80 14.31 -21.71
N SER A 230 -4.02 14.18 -22.23
CA SER A 230 -5.30 13.93 -21.53
C SER A 230 -5.30 13.01 -20.30
N ASP A 231 -4.37 12.06 -20.24
CA ASP A 231 -4.21 11.12 -19.13
C ASP A 231 -3.85 11.83 -17.82
N SER A 232 -3.06 12.92 -17.87
CA SER A 232 -2.68 13.72 -16.69
C SER A 232 -3.91 14.34 -16.02
N ALA A 233 -4.76 15.00 -16.81
CA ALA A 233 -6.05 15.55 -16.38
C ALA A 233 -7.01 14.45 -15.87
N SER A 234 -6.98 13.26 -16.46
CA SER A 234 -7.81 12.13 -16.00
C SER A 234 -7.38 11.60 -14.61
N LEU A 235 -6.08 11.63 -14.31
CA LEU A 235 -5.53 11.24 -13.01
C LEU A 235 -5.76 12.33 -11.96
N GLU A 236 -5.63 13.60 -12.33
CA GLU A 236 -6.00 14.73 -11.48
C GLU A 236 -7.50 14.70 -11.14
N GLN A 237 -8.37 14.45 -12.12
CA GLN A 237 -9.81 14.31 -11.90
C GLN A 237 -10.11 13.14 -10.95
N ARG A 238 -9.56 11.94 -11.19
CA ARG A 238 -9.76 10.78 -10.29
C ARG A 238 -9.27 11.03 -8.86
N GLY A 239 -8.10 11.64 -8.70
CA GLY A 239 -7.57 12.00 -7.38
C GLY A 239 -8.48 12.98 -6.64
N ASN A 240 -9.00 13.99 -7.35
CA ASN A 240 -9.95 14.96 -6.80
C ASN A 240 -11.31 14.34 -6.46
N GLU A 241 -11.85 13.47 -7.32
CA GLU A 241 -13.09 12.72 -7.08
C GLU A 241 -12.97 11.79 -5.87
N PHE A 242 -11.87 11.04 -5.76
CA PHE A 242 -11.62 10.16 -4.61
C PHE A 242 -11.44 10.96 -3.31
N ALA A 243 -10.70 12.07 -3.37
CA ALA A 243 -10.53 12.99 -2.25
C ALA A 243 -11.84 13.69 -1.84
N ALA A 244 -12.77 13.93 -2.77
CA ALA A 244 -14.11 14.44 -2.47
C ALA A 244 -15.01 13.35 -1.87
N ALA A 245 -14.96 12.13 -2.40
CA ALA A 245 -15.69 10.97 -1.90
C ALA A 245 -15.32 10.64 -0.45
N LEU A 246 -14.03 10.62 -0.10
CA LEU A 246 -13.58 10.41 1.29
C LEU A 246 -14.06 11.52 2.24
N ARG A 247 -14.11 12.78 1.79
CA ARG A 247 -14.65 13.89 2.59
C ARG A 247 -16.15 13.76 2.81
N SER A 248 -16.90 13.28 1.80
CA SER A 248 -18.33 12.96 1.96
C SER A 248 -18.51 11.78 2.92
N GLU A 249 -17.82 10.67 2.70
CA GLU A 249 -17.88 9.46 3.55
C GLU A 249 -17.72 9.80 5.03
N ILE A 250 -16.73 10.63 5.37
CA ILE A 250 -16.46 11.09 6.74
C ILE A 250 -17.56 12.02 7.27
N ALA A 251 -18.08 12.95 6.46
CA ALA A 251 -19.19 13.81 6.85
C ALA A 251 -20.50 13.03 7.05
N ASP A 252 -20.75 12.04 6.20
CA ASP A 252 -21.91 11.15 6.25
C ASP A 252 -21.85 10.23 7.48
N LEU A 253 -20.67 9.65 7.79
CA LEU A 253 -20.46 8.87 9.03
C LEU A 253 -20.78 9.67 10.29
N ILE A 254 -20.38 10.95 10.34
CA ILE A 254 -20.65 11.85 11.49
C ILE A 254 -22.14 12.23 11.58
N THR A 255 -22.82 12.36 10.44
CA THR A 255 -24.22 12.80 10.36
C THR A 255 -25.20 11.65 10.58
N ALA A 256 -24.86 10.43 10.17
CA ALA A 256 -25.73 9.26 10.24
C ALA A 256 -25.94 8.75 11.68
N ASP A 257 -24.88 8.69 12.49
CA ASP A 257 -24.91 8.18 13.87
C ASP A 257 -24.48 9.26 14.87
N PRO A 258 -25.39 9.90 15.62
CA PRO A 258 -25.04 11.04 16.49
C PRO A 258 -24.19 10.67 17.72
N ASP A 259 -24.11 9.38 18.08
CA ASP A 259 -23.39 8.88 19.25
C ASP A 259 -22.22 7.92 18.91
N GLN A 260 -22.20 7.32 17.69
CA GLN A 260 -21.08 6.48 17.21
C GLN A 260 -20.36 7.02 15.97
N GLY A 261 -20.98 7.93 15.22
CA GLY A 261 -20.44 8.56 14.00
C GLY A 261 -19.05 9.18 14.15
N PRO A 262 -18.76 10.01 15.19
CA PRO A 262 -17.42 10.57 15.36
C PRO A 262 -16.37 9.48 15.60
N ALA A 263 -16.68 8.42 16.36
CA ALA A 263 -15.74 7.32 16.60
C ALA A 263 -15.51 6.46 15.35
N LYS A 264 -16.55 6.24 14.53
CA LYS A 264 -16.43 5.55 13.22
C LYS A 264 -15.61 6.37 12.22
N ALA A 265 -15.83 7.69 12.17
CA ALA A 265 -15.06 8.62 11.35
C ALA A 265 -13.58 8.69 11.78
N GLU A 266 -13.31 8.76 13.09
CA GLU A 266 -11.94 8.72 13.63
C GLU A 266 -11.24 7.40 13.31
N ALA A 267 -11.92 6.25 13.46
CA ALA A 267 -11.38 4.95 13.08
C ALA A 267 -11.07 4.86 11.57
N ARG A 268 -11.92 5.44 10.71
CA ARG A 268 -11.67 5.51 9.26
C ARG A 268 -10.49 6.41 8.91
N ILE A 269 -10.34 7.55 9.60
CA ILE A 269 -9.19 8.45 9.47
C ILE A 269 -7.91 7.77 9.97
N GLN A 270 -7.97 7.00 11.07
CA GLN A 270 -6.82 6.23 11.56
C GLN A 270 -6.39 5.17 10.55
N ALA A 271 -7.31 4.44 9.93
CA ALA A 271 -6.98 3.49 8.86
C ALA A 271 -6.29 4.18 7.66
N LEU A 272 -6.68 5.42 7.33
CA LEU A 272 -5.97 6.23 6.32
C LEU A 272 -4.58 6.69 6.78
N ARG A 273 -4.35 6.96 8.08
CA ARG A 273 -2.99 7.19 8.63
C ARG A 273 -2.13 5.93 8.52
N ASP A 274 -2.69 4.77 8.87
CA ASP A 274 -1.97 3.49 8.86
C ASP A 274 -1.59 3.10 7.42
N LEU A 275 -2.50 3.33 6.45
CA LEU A 275 -2.18 3.25 5.03
C LEU A 275 -1.06 4.25 4.65
N ALA A 276 -1.14 5.52 5.07
CA ALA A 276 -0.16 6.55 4.71
C ALA A 276 1.29 6.17 5.07
N LEU A 277 1.50 5.35 6.12
CA LEU A 277 2.81 4.84 6.51
C LEU A 277 3.49 3.96 5.44
N LEU A 278 2.73 3.35 4.53
CA LEU A 278 3.28 2.56 3.40
C LEU A 278 4.12 3.41 2.43
N TRP A 279 3.85 4.72 2.39
CA TRP A 279 4.56 5.68 1.53
C TRP A 279 5.72 6.39 2.23
N LYS A 280 6.09 5.96 3.44
CA LYS A 280 7.22 6.53 4.17
C LYS A 280 8.51 6.44 3.36
N GLY A 281 9.19 7.57 3.19
CA GLY A 281 10.38 7.70 2.33
C GLY A 281 10.09 7.95 0.85
N THR A 282 8.83 8.00 0.43
CA THR A 282 8.45 8.38 -0.95
C THR A 282 8.10 9.87 -1.03
N ALA A 283 8.10 10.44 -2.25
CA ALA A 283 7.71 11.83 -2.47
C ALA A 283 6.27 12.15 -2.03
N GLU A 284 5.40 11.15 -1.91
CA GLU A 284 3.99 11.31 -1.56
C GLU A 284 3.72 11.35 -0.05
N GLU A 285 4.67 10.93 0.81
CA GLU A 285 4.50 10.85 2.28
C GLU A 285 3.90 12.14 2.87
N LYS A 286 4.48 13.28 2.49
CA LYS A 286 4.10 14.61 2.99
C LYS A 286 2.77 15.11 2.43
N ALA A 287 2.37 14.66 1.24
CA ALA A 287 1.08 14.99 0.64
C ALA A 287 -0.04 14.13 1.29
N ARG A 288 0.19 12.83 1.43
CA ARG A 288 -0.69 11.87 2.11
C ARG A 288 -0.96 12.29 3.56
N GLY A 289 0.09 12.62 4.32
CA GLY A 289 -0.06 13.12 5.70
C GLY A 289 -0.92 14.37 5.80
N LYS A 290 -0.62 15.41 5.00
CA LYS A 290 -1.41 16.66 4.96
C LYS A 290 -2.87 16.44 4.59
N PHE A 291 -3.14 15.52 3.67
CA PHE A 291 -4.52 15.19 3.27
C PHE A 291 -5.30 14.60 4.46
N VAL A 292 -4.69 13.65 5.19
CA VAL A 292 -5.31 13.04 6.38
C VAL A 292 -5.48 14.05 7.52
N ASP A 293 -4.52 14.95 7.74
CA ASP A 293 -4.67 16.08 8.68
C ASP A 293 -5.80 17.04 8.27
N GLY A 294 -6.04 17.18 6.96
CA GLY A 294 -7.19 17.90 6.41
C GLY A 294 -8.52 17.21 6.71
N LEU A 295 -8.56 15.87 6.59
CA LEU A 295 -9.74 15.07 6.95
C LEU A 295 -10.07 15.16 8.45
N VAL A 296 -9.07 15.18 9.33
CA VAL A 296 -9.26 15.41 10.78
C VAL A 296 -10.00 16.73 11.02
N LYS A 297 -9.56 17.82 10.38
CA LYS A 297 -10.18 19.14 10.54
C LYS A 297 -11.63 19.18 10.03
N VAL A 298 -11.90 18.53 8.90
CA VAL A 298 -13.28 18.41 8.36
C VAL A 298 -14.16 17.59 9.31
N ALA A 299 -13.63 16.53 9.91
CA ALA A 299 -14.35 15.74 10.90
C ALA A 299 -14.65 16.53 12.19
N GLU A 300 -13.67 17.24 12.74
CA GLU A 300 -13.85 18.10 13.92
C GLU A 300 -14.86 19.23 13.66
N GLU A 301 -14.80 19.87 12.49
CA GLU A 301 -15.75 20.90 12.09
C GLU A 301 -17.17 20.33 11.98
N LYS A 302 -17.35 19.20 11.29
CA LYS A 302 -18.65 18.52 11.15
C LYS A 302 -19.20 18.02 12.49
N GLN A 303 -18.36 17.46 13.35
CA GLN A 303 -18.75 17.07 14.71
C GLN A 303 -19.23 18.28 15.53
N ARG A 304 -18.55 19.43 15.38
CA ARG A 304 -18.92 20.68 16.06
C ARG A 304 -20.20 21.30 15.48
N GLU A 305 -20.46 21.16 14.19
CA GLU A 305 -21.74 21.53 13.57
C GLU A 305 -22.89 20.65 14.06
N ALA A 306 -22.73 19.32 14.00
CA ALA A 306 -23.71 18.35 14.48
C ALA A 306 -24.06 18.57 15.97
N HIS A 307 -23.06 18.88 16.81
CA HIS A 307 -23.29 19.23 18.22
C HIS A 307 -24.12 20.51 18.37
N LYS A 308 -23.77 21.59 17.64
CA LYS A 308 -24.54 22.86 17.66
C LYS A 308 -25.97 22.67 17.15
N GLU A 309 -26.19 21.80 16.18
CA GLU A 309 -27.52 21.49 15.67
C GLU A 309 -28.33 20.65 16.68
N ARG A 310 -27.71 19.70 17.37
CA ARG A 310 -28.29 18.96 18.51
C ARG A 310 -28.68 19.89 19.67
N GLU A 311 -27.88 20.93 19.93
CA GLU A 311 -28.22 21.98 20.90
C GLU A 311 -29.37 22.87 20.43
N ARG A 312 -29.37 23.33 19.17
CA ARG A 312 -30.45 24.17 18.60
C ARG A 312 -31.79 23.45 18.50
N SER A 313 -31.78 22.16 18.17
CA SER A 313 -32.99 21.32 18.13
C SER A 313 -33.53 21.03 19.54
N ARG A 314 -32.67 20.79 20.54
CA ARG A 314 -33.07 20.69 21.96
C ARG A 314 -33.54 22.02 22.55
N ALA A 315 -32.98 23.15 22.12
CA ALA A 315 -33.35 24.49 22.59
C ALA A 315 -34.67 25.04 21.98
N ARG A 316 -35.38 24.25 21.16
CA ARG A 316 -36.66 24.65 20.55
C ARG A 316 -37.83 23.86 21.16
N PRO A 317 -38.28 24.20 22.39
CA PRO A 317 -39.44 23.56 22.99
C PRO A 317 -40.69 23.82 22.14
N GLN A 318 -41.62 22.85 22.13
CA GLN A 318 -42.84 22.89 21.35
C GLN A 318 -43.72 24.10 21.70
N ARG A 319 -43.66 25.17 20.90
CA ARG A 319 -44.75 26.16 20.81
C ARG A 319 -45.68 25.74 19.68
N SER A 320 -46.57 24.80 20.01
CA SER A 320 -47.86 24.70 19.33
C SER A 320 -48.60 26.03 19.50
N GLY A 321 -49.18 26.58 18.42
CA GLY A 321 -49.89 27.86 18.52
C GLY A 321 -50.12 28.61 17.21
N SER A 322 -51.26 28.32 16.59
CA SER A 322 -52.09 29.25 15.80
C SER A 322 -51.48 29.97 14.58
N VAL A 323 -51.98 29.55 13.41
CA VAL A 323 -52.53 30.40 12.34
C VAL A 323 -52.46 31.91 12.58
N LYS A 324 -51.75 32.64 11.70
CA LYS A 324 -52.34 33.79 11.02
C LYS A 324 -51.70 34.09 9.66
N GLU A 325 -52.58 34.29 8.69
CA GLU A 325 -52.32 34.62 7.29
C GLU A 325 -52.23 36.14 7.08
N LYS A 326 -51.57 36.54 5.99
CA LYS A 326 -51.62 37.85 5.29
C LYS A 326 -50.82 39.06 5.84
N GLN A 327 -49.87 39.45 4.98
CA GLN A 327 -49.57 40.80 4.47
C GLN A 327 -48.97 41.88 5.40
N ALA A 328 -47.78 42.34 4.98
CA ALA A 328 -47.38 43.74 5.00
C ALA A 328 -46.47 44.02 3.78
N PRO A 329 -46.70 45.08 2.99
CA PRO A 329 -45.71 45.62 2.06
C PRO A 329 -44.89 46.76 2.70
N ALA A 330 -43.69 46.96 2.15
CA ALA A 330 -42.83 48.15 2.30
C ALA A 330 -42.37 48.56 3.72
N LYS A 331 -41.07 48.36 3.99
CA LYS A 331 -40.10 49.46 3.88
C LYS A 331 -38.69 48.96 3.59
N GLU A 332 -37.94 49.79 2.86
CA GLU A 332 -36.59 49.49 2.39
C GLU A 332 -35.57 49.50 3.52
N GLN A 333 -34.50 48.71 3.40
CA GLN A 333 -33.14 49.28 3.48
C GLN A 333 -32.07 48.31 2.94
N GLY A 334 -31.51 48.71 1.79
CA GLY A 334 -30.16 48.44 1.26
C GLY A 334 -29.45 47.11 1.52
N ARG A 335 -29.16 46.37 0.43
CA ARG A 335 -27.77 46.03 0.03
C ARG A 335 -27.68 45.50 -1.41
N GLY A 336 -28.20 46.25 -2.40
CA GLY A 336 -28.01 45.94 -3.82
C GLY A 336 -26.53 46.03 -4.20
N GLY A 337 -25.90 44.91 -4.53
CA GLY A 337 -24.46 44.82 -4.77
C GLY A 337 -24.09 45.02 -6.25
N PHE A 338 -23.30 46.07 -6.53
CA PHE A 338 -22.41 46.31 -7.69
C PHE A 338 -22.85 45.96 -9.13
N LEU A 339 -23.31 44.73 -9.40
CA LEU A 339 -23.69 44.22 -10.72
C LEU A 339 -24.85 44.99 -11.35
N GLU A 340 -25.82 45.44 -10.55
CA GLU A 340 -26.97 46.23 -11.01
C GLU A 340 -26.60 47.67 -11.42
N ASN A 341 -25.43 48.17 -11.02
CA ASN A 341 -24.92 49.46 -11.47
C ASN A 341 -24.21 49.34 -12.84
N LEU A 342 -23.61 48.17 -13.13
CA LEU A 342 -22.96 47.89 -14.41
C LEU A 342 -23.95 47.68 -15.56
N SER A 343 -25.12 47.08 -15.30
CA SER A 343 -26.19 46.94 -16.30
C SER A 343 -26.74 48.29 -16.77
N ARG A 344 -26.70 49.31 -15.90
CA ARG A 344 -27.22 50.66 -16.20
C ARG A 344 -26.29 51.51 -17.06
N ILE A 345 -24.98 51.32 -16.95
CA ILE A 345 -23.97 52.09 -17.70
C ILE A 345 -23.86 51.60 -19.16
N ARG A 346 -24.18 50.32 -19.43
CA ARG A 346 -24.16 49.77 -20.80
C ARG A 346 -25.34 50.22 -21.69
N GLY A 347 -26.34 50.92 -21.13
CA GLY A 347 -27.53 51.38 -21.85
C GLY A 347 -27.50 52.83 -22.35
N PHE A 348 -26.34 53.51 -22.31
CA PHE A 348 -26.23 54.95 -22.59
C PHE A 348 -25.06 55.30 -23.54
N VAL A 349 -24.85 54.47 -24.57
CA VAL A 349 -23.98 54.79 -25.72
C VAL A 349 -24.72 54.47 -27.01
N GLU A 350 -25.47 55.46 -27.50
CA GLU A 350 -25.82 55.69 -28.91
C GLU A 350 -25.93 57.21 -29.13
#